data_AF-X1CY92-F1
#
_entry.id   AF-X1CY92-F1
#
_cell.length_a   1.000
_cell.length_b   1.000
_cell.length_c   1.000
_cell.angle_alpha   90.00
_cell.angle_beta   90.00
_cell.angle_gamma   90.00
#
_symmetry.space_group_name_H-M   'P 1'
#
loop_
_entity.id
_entity.type
_entity.pdbx_description
1 polymer ?
#
loop_
_entity_poly.entity_id
_entity_poly.type
_entity_poly.pdbx_seq_one_letter_code
_entity_poly.pdbx_strand_id
1 'polypeptide(L)'
;MENILSIEQVLNNENKPIMIRTSKYSKEPFNENKIEEYLIREGELEAYLAKKIAREVKDRLFKANVEYLTAPLMREYINAILLESGLEEVRHRLTRLGTPPYEAFKLFNSQEKVITPDKFLKKLGSDVSEQFLLLNLLPKELADLYLSGEIAVSAR
;
A
#
# COMPACT_ATOMS: atom_id res chain seq x y z
N MET A 1 16.23 3.96 -43.52
CA MET A 1 15.98 2.71 -42.76
C MET A 1 16.28 2.89 -41.27
N GLU A 2 17.41 3.48 -40.88
CA GLU A 2 17.75 3.74 -39.45
C GLU A 2 16.69 4.58 -38.70
N ASN A 3 16.09 5.59 -39.35
CA ASN A 3 15.04 6.42 -38.74
C ASN A 3 13.70 5.70 -38.52
N ILE A 4 13.43 4.60 -39.24
CA ILE A 4 12.20 3.82 -39.07
C ILE A 4 12.39 2.82 -37.92
N LEU A 5 13.56 2.19 -37.84
CA LEU A 5 13.96 1.31 -36.74
C LEU A 5 13.98 2.04 -35.38
N SER A 6 14.40 3.31 -35.34
CA SER A 6 14.37 4.10 -34.10
C SER A 6 12.94 4.45 -33.66
N ILE A 7 12.06 4.79 -34.60
CA ILE A 7 10.64 5.06 -34.32
C ILE A 7 9.93 3.76 -33.89
N GLU A 8 10.17 2.64 -34.54
CA GLU A 8 9.62 1.34 -34.15
C GLU A 8 10.10 0.90 -32.76
N GLN A 9 11.36 1.15 -32.40
CA GLN A 9 11.88 0.87 -31.06
C GLN A 9 11.27 1.76 -29.99
N VAL A 10 11.05 3.04 -30.27
CA VAL A 10 10.32 3.96 -29.39
C VAL A 10 8.87 3.49 -29.24
N LEU A 11 8.15 3.24 -30.34
CA LEU A 11 6.77 2.73 -30.32
C LEU A 11 6.62 1.36 -29.65
N ASN A 12 7.63 0.47 -29.76
CA ASN A 12 7.63 -0.83 -29.07
C ASN A 12 7.89 -0.70 -27.56
N ASN A 13 8.71 0.26 -27.13
CA ASN A 13 8.89 0.54 -25.71
C ASN A 13 7.66 1.24 -25.12
N GLU A 14 6.97 2.09 -25.90
CA GLU A 14 5.70 2.70 -25.48
C GLU A 14 4.54 1.69 -25.39
N ASN A 15 4.60 0.57 -26.13
CA ASN A 15 3.54 -0.46 -26.16
C ASN A 15 3.75 -1.65 -25.22
N LYS A 16 4.85 -1.72 -24.47
CA LYS A 16 5.00 -2.82 -23.49
C LYS A 16 4.08 -2.56 -22.30
N PRO A 17 3.11 -3.46 -22.03
CA PRO A 17 2.23 -3.28 -20.89
C PRO A 17 3.03 -3.42 -19.60
N ILE A 18 2.88 -2.45 -18.70
CA ILE A 18 3.40 -2.55 -17.34
C ILE A 18 2.78 -3.78 -16.68
N MET A 19 3.61 -4.66 -16.12
CA MET A 19 3.15 -5.92 -15.54
C MET A 19 3.05 -5.83 -14.02
N ILE A 20 1.91 -6.22 -13.46
CA ILE A 20 1.67 -6.23 -12.02
C ILE A 20 1.62 -7.66 -11.51
N ARG A 21 2.49 -8.00 -10.54
CA ARG A 21 2.39 -9.25 -9.77
C ARG A 21 1.36 -9.08 -8.66
N THR A 22 0.29 -9.85 -8.73
CA THR A 22 -0.78 -9.85 -7.74
C THR A 22 -0.38 -10.65 -6.48
N SER A 23 -1.17 -10.51 -5.42
CA SER A 23 -1.03 -11.32 -4.20
C SER A 23 -1.32 -12.81 -4.43
N LYS A 24 -1.97 -13.18 -5.53
CA LYS A 24 -2.21 -14.58 -5.94
C LYS A 24 -1.05 -15.17 -6.76
N TYR A 25 0.09 -14.49 -6.79
CA TYR A 25 1.28 -14.85 -7.57
C TYR A 25 1.06 -14.90 -9.10
N SER A 26 -0.05 -14.35 -9.61
CA SER A 26 -0.26 -14.13 -11.05
C SER A 26 0.41 -12.83 -11.51
N LYS A 27 0.79 -12.77 -12.79
CA LYS A 27 1.18 -11.54 -13.47
C LYS A 27 0.03 -11.08 -14.37
N GLU A 28 -0.36 -9.82 -14.24
CA GLU A 28 -1.46 -9.22 -15.00
C GLU A 28 -1.02 -7.88 -15.57
N PRO A 29 -1.49 -7.48 -16.77
CA PRO A 29 -1.26 -6.13 -17.27
C PRO A 29 -1.83 -5.08 -16.31
N PHE A 30 -1.17 -3.93 -16.22
CA PHE A 30 -1.67 -2.75 -15.54
C PHE A 30 -3.06 -2.39 -16.07
N ASN A 31 -3.96 -2.06 -15.14
CA ASN A 31 -5.32 -1.67 -15.47
C ASN A 31 -5.71 -0.47 -14.60
N GLU A 32 -5.87 0.69 -15.23
CA GLU A 32 -6.27 1.96 -14.60
C GLU A 32 -7.59 1.82 -13.83
N ASN A 33 -8.56 1.07 -14.36
CA ASN A 33 -9.87 0.89 -13.73
C ASN A 33 -9.76 0.18 -12.37
N LYS A 34 -8.80 -0.76 -12.21
CA LYS A 34 -8.57 -1.42 -10.93
C LYS A 34 -8.09 -0.45 -9.85
N ILE A 35 -7.40 0.63 -10.25
CA ILE A 35 -6.97 1.68 -9.32
C ILE A 35 -8.14 2.58 -8.98
N GLU A 36 -8.94 2.98 -9.98
CA GLU A 36 -10.15 3.76 -9.76
C GLU A 36 -11.10 3.04 -8.79
N GLU A 37 -11.40 1.76 -9.04
CA GLU A 37 -12.22 0.92 -8.16
C GLU A 37 -11.64 0.79 -6.75
N TYR A 38 -10.32 0.61 -6.63
CA TYR A 38 -9.62 0.55 -5.34
C TYR A 38 -9.78 1.87 -4.56
N LEU A 39 -9.58 3.02 -5.21
CA LEU A 39 -9.70 4.33 -4.58
C LEU A 39 -11.14 4.66 -4.18
N ILE A 40 -12.13 4.26 -4.98
CA ILE A 40 -13.56 4.44 -4.65
C ILE A 40 -13.93 3.55 -3.46
N ARG A 41 -13.63 2.26 -3.55
CA ARG A 41 -14.12 1.26 -2.59
C ARG A 41 -13.42 1.33 -1.24
N GLU A 42 -12.09 1.47 -1.25
CA GLU A 42 -11.27 1.40 -0.01
C GLU A 42 -10.83 2.79 0.43
N GLY A 43 -10.66 3.73 -0.50
CA GLY A 43 -10.32 5.11 -0.20
C GLY A 43 -11.53 6.01 0.03
N GLU A 44 -12.75 5.54 -0.25
CA GLU A 44 -13.99 6.32 -0.20
C GLU A 44 -13.88 7.63 -1.01
N LEU A 45 -13.15 7.57 -2.13
CA LEU A 45 -12.90 8.73 -2.97
C LEU A 45 -13.99 8.88 -4.02
N GLU A 46 -14.46 10.11 -4.23
CA GLU A 46 -15.42 10.43 -5.31
C GLU A 46 -14.88 9.98 -6.68
N ALA A 47 -15.76 9.40 -7.51
CA ALA A 47 -15.38 8.77 -8.77
C ALA A 47 -14.55 9.68 -9.69
N TYR A 48 -14.89 10.98 -9.76
CA TYR A 48 -14.13 11.96 -10.52
C TYR A 48 -12.68 12.10 -10.03
N LEU A 49 -12.46 12.17 -8.72
CA LEU A 49 -11.13 12.27 -8.13
C LEU A 49 -10.36 10.96 -8.23
N ALA A 50 -11.03 9.81 -8.03
CA ALA A 50 -10.44 8.50 -8.19
C ALA A 50 -9.89 8.30 -9.60
N LYS A 51 -10.67 8.66 -10.62
CA LYS A 51 -10.24 8.63 -12.02
C LYS A 51 -9.07 9.57 -12.30
N LYS A 52 -9.06 10.77 -11.72
CA LYS A 52 -7.94 11.72 -11.84
C LYS A 52 -6.65 11.14 -11.27
N ILE A 53 -6.70 10.56 -10.07
CA ILE A 53 -5.53 9.93 -9.43
C ILE A 53 -5.08 8.68 -10.19
N ALA A 54 -6.01 7.84 -10.66
CA ALA A 54 -5.67 6.64 -11.45
C ALA A 54 -4.92 6.99 -12.74
N ARG A 55 -5.32 8.07 -13.43
CA ARG A 55 -4.59 8.62 -14.58
C ARG A 55 -3.20 9.11 -14.23
N GLU A 56 -3.09 9.90 -13.15
CA GLU A 56 -1.80 10.39 -12.68
C GLU A 56 -0.84 9.24 -12.37
N VAL A 57 -1.34 8.20 -11.71
CA VAL A 57 -0.58 6.98 -11.43
C VAL A 57 -0.07 6.34 -12.71
N LYS A 58 -0.94 6.13 -13.71
CA LYS A 58 -0.54 5.57 -15.01
C LYS A 58 0.54 6.43 -15.68
N ASP A 59 0.31 7.73 -15.78
CA ASP A 59 1.19 8.64 -16.50
C ASP A 59 2.58 8.72 -15.84
N ARG A 60 2.64 8.70 -14.51
CA ARG A 60 3.92 8.72 -13.80
C ARG A 60 4.65 7.37 -13.89
N LEU A 61 3.94 6.24 -13.83
CA LEU A 61 4.55 4.92 -14.04
C LEU A 61 5.17 4.80 -15.44
N PHE A 62 4.46 5.30 -16.45
CA PHE A 62 4.95 5.36 -17.82
C PHE A 62 6.19 6.25 -17.95
N LYS A 63 6.13 7.49 -17.42
CA LYS A 63 7.28 8.42 -17.44
C LYS A 63 8.50 7.88 -16.70
N ALA A 64 8.29 7.07 -15.66
CA ALA A 64 9.34 6.42 -14.90
C ALA A 64 9.90 5.15 -15.57
N ASN A 65 9.41 4.78 -16.77
CA ASN A 65 9.78 3.55 -17.50
C ASN A 65 9.66 2.28 -16.63
N VAL A 66 8.61 2.22 -15.80
CA VAL A 66 8.37 1.07 -14.92
C VAL A 66 7.80 -0.09 -15.73
N GLU A 67 8.54 -1.19 -15.85
CA GLU A 67 8.07 -2.38 -16.58
C GLU A 67 7.28 -3.35 -15.67
N TYR A 68 7.55 -3.34 -14.37
CA TYR A 68 7.03 -4.34 -13.44
C TYR A 68 6.89 -3.84 -12.01
N LEU A 69 5.76 -4.15 -11.38
CA LEU A 69 5.52 -3.88 -9.95
C LEU A 69 4.84 -5.05 -9.26
N THR A 70 4.91 -5.06 -7.93
CA THR A 70 4.07 -5.92 -7.11
C THR A 70 2.85 -5.14 -6.62
N ALA A 71 1.73 -5.81 -6.33
CA ALA A 71 0.55 -5.15 -5.77
C ALA A 71 0.84 -4.36 -4.46
N PRO A 72 1.70 -4.82 -3.53
CA PRO A 72 2.13 -3.99 -2.40
C PRO A 72 2.84 -2.70 -2.82
N LEU A 73 3.83 -2.79 -3.72
CA LEU A 73 4.58 -1.61 -4.18
C LEU A 73 3.68 -0.64 -4.96
N MET A 74 2.71 -1.16 -5.71
CA MET A 74 1.69 -0.37 -6.39
C MET A 74 0.86 0.47 -5.40
N ARG A 75 0.47 -0.11 -4.26
CA ARG A 75 -0.25 0.61 -3.21
C ARG A 75 0.61 1.69 -2.55
N GLU A 76 1.88 1.40 -2.28
CA GLU A 76 2.82 2.39 -1.75
C GLU A 76 2.97 3.58 -2.71
N TYR A 77 3.04 3.29 -4.01
CA TYR A 77 3.12 4.31 -5.06
C TYR A 77 1.86 5.19 -5.12
N ILE A 78 0.67 4.58 -5.07
CA ILE A 78 -0.61 5.29 -5.02
C ILE A 78 -0.66 6.17 -3.76
N ASN A 79 -0.27 5.64 -2.59
CA ASN A 79 -0.27 6.39 -1.33
C ASN A 79 0.68 7.60 -1.36
N ALA A 80 1.82 7.51 -2.06
CA ALA A 80 2.70 8.65 -2.27
C ALA A 80 2.02 9.75 -3.11
N ILE A 81 1.35 9.38 -4.20
CA ILE A 81 0.62 10.33 -5.05
C ILE A 81 -0.55 10.98 -4.31
N LEU A 82 -1.28 10.21 -3.48
CA LEU A 82 -2.35 10.75 -2.64
C LEU A 82 -1.82 11.79 -1.65
N LEU A 83 -0.69 11.50 -1.00
CA LEU A 83 -0.01 12.44 -0.10
C LEU A 83 0.40 13.72 -0.82
N GLU A 84 1.07 13.61 -1.97
CA GLU A 84 1.47 14.78 -2.78
C GLU A 84 0.28 15.59 -3.31
N SER A 85 -0.88 14.95 -3.46
CA SER A 85 -2.13 15.58 -3.90
C SER A 85 -2.92 16.23 -2.75
N GLY A 86 -2.40 16.21 -1.51
CA GLY A 86 -3.09 16.73 -0.33
C GLY A 86 -4.29 15.88 0.11
N LEU A 87 -4.41 14.64 -0.37
CA LEU A 87 -5.49 13.70 -0.04
C LEU A 87 -5.10 12.82 1.17
N GLU A 88 -4.68 13.47 2.26
CA GLU A 88 -4.13 12.80 3.45
C GLU A 88 -5.14 11.88 4.13
N GLU A 89 -6.42 12.26 4.19
CA GLU A 89 -7.49 11.43 4.76
C GLU A 89 -7.72 10.14 3.98
N VAL A 90 -7.66 10.22 2.64
CA VAL A 90 -7.76 9.04 1.76
C VAL A 90 -6.55 8.14 1.96
N ARG A 91 -5.34 8.73 1.99
CA ARG A 91 -4.09 8.02 2.28
C ARG A 91 -4.14 7.35 3.65
N HIS A 92 -4.74 8.00 4.65
CA HIS A 92 -4.91 7.46 6.00
C HIS A 92 -5.77 6.19 5.96
N ARG A 93 -6.95 6.22 5.32
CA ARG A 93 -7.81 5.04 5.13
C ARG A 93 -7.12 3.88 4.40
N LEU A 94 -6.25 4.20 3.45
CA LEU A 94 -5.48 3.21 2.68
C LEU A 94 -4.17 2.77 3.35
N THR A 95 -3.94 3.14 4.61
CA THR A 95 -2.74 2.75 5.36
C THR A 95 -2.75 1.25 5.62
N ARG A 96 -1.62 0.61 5.31
CA ARG A 96 -1.44 -0.82 5.59
C ARG A 96 -1.06 -1.02 7.05
N LEU A 97 -1.74 -1.95 7.71
CA LEU A 97 -1.43 -2.39 9.06
C LEU A 97 -0.47 -3.57 9.02
N GLY A 98 0.49 -3.60 9.93
CA GLY A 98 1.57 -4.57 9.87
C GLY A 98 2.75 -4.24 10.77
N THR A 99 3.61 -5.23 10.93
CA THR A 99 4.94 -5.06 11.52
C THR A 99 5.97 -4.99 10.40
N PRO A 100 6.87 -3.99 10.37
CA PRO A 100 7.95 -3.95 9.40
C PRO A 100 8.78 -5.25 9.41
N PRO A 101 9.26 -5.74 8.24
CA PRO A 101 10.00 -7.00 8.18
C PRO A 101 11.21 -7.04 9.11
N TYR A 102 11.95 -5.93 9.22
CA TYR A 102 13.10 -5.83 10.14
C TYR A 102 12.72 -6.09 11.60
N GLU A 103 11.63 -5.48 12.07
CA GLU A 103 11.13 -5.68 13.44
C GLU A 103 10.61 -7.10 13.65
N ALA A 104 9.94 -7.69 12.65
CA ALA A 104 9.54 -9.09 12.70
C ALA A 104 10.75 -10.04 12.79
N PHE A 105 11.82 -9.78 12.01
CA PHE A 105 13.06 -10.54 12.09
C PHE A 105 13.75 -10.39 13.45
N LYS A 106 13.78 -9.17 13.98
CA LYS A 106 14.35 -8.90 15.31
C LYS A 106 13.60 -9.63 16.41
N LEU A 107 12.27 -9.63 16.35
CA LEU A 107 11.41 -10.37 17.28
C LEU A 107 11.69 -11.88 17.19
N PHE A 108 11.81 -12.41 15.97
CA PHE A 108 12.10 -13.83 15.75
C PHE A 108 13.50 -14.24 16.27
N ASN A 109 14.51 -13.40 16.06
CA ASN A 109 15.91 -13.67 16.42
C ASN A 109 16.30 -13.17 17.82
N SER A 110 15.34 -12.72 18.63
CA SER A 110 15.61 -12.15 19.95
C SER A 110 16.33 -13.16 20.86
N GLN A 111 17.60 -12.87 21.19
CA GLN A 111 18.44 -13.75 22.03
C GLN A 111 18.01 -13.77 23.51
N GLU A 112 17.26 -12.76 23.97
CA GLU A 112 16.87 -12.63 25.37
C GLU A 112 15.77 -13.63 25.79
N LYS A 113 14.98 -14.16 24.84
CA LYS A 113 13.92 -15.16 25.08
C LYS A 113 13.73 -16.03 23.84
N VAL A 114 13.84 -17.35 24.00
CA VAL A 114 13.40 -18.30 22.97
C VAL A 114 11.91 -18.07 22.72
N ILE A 115 11.58 -17.45 21.58
CA ILE A 115 10.21 -17.22 21.18
C ILE A 115 9.68 -18.48 20.51
N THR A 116 8.59 -19.03 21.05
CA THR A 116 7.90 -20.14 20.39
C THR A 116 7.13 -19.59 19.19
N PRO A 117 6.88 -20.41 18.15
CA PRO A 117 6.06 -19.99 17.00
C PRO A 117 4.71 -19.37 17.41
N ASP A 118 4.03 -19.94 18.41
CA ASP A 118 2.76 -19.40 18.92
C ASP A 118 2.89 -18.00 19.52
N LYS A 119 3.96 -17.74 20.28
CA LYS A 119 4.21 -16.42 20.86
C LYS A 119 4.56 -15.39 19.78
N PHE A 120 5.31 -15.80 18.76
CA PHE A 120 5.63 -14.96 17.61
C PHE A 120 4.36 -14.55 16.84
N LEU A 121 3.53 -15.52 16.48
CA LEU A 121 2.26 -15.28 15.80
C LEU A 121 1.31 -14.43 16.65
N LYS A 122 1.19 -14.72 17.95
CA LYS A 122 0.35 -13.93 18.87
C LYS A 122 0.82 -12.49 18.98
N LYS A 123 2.13 -12.25 19.04
CA LYS A 123 2.68 -10.88 19.12
C LYS A 123 2.39 -10.10 17.84
N LEU A 124 2.72 -10.64 16.67
CA LEU A 124 2.43 -9.97 15.40
C LEU A 124 0.92 -9.74 15.19
N GLY A 125 0.08 -10.71 15.55
CA GLY A 125 -1.36 -10.57 15.49
C GLY A 125 -1.89 -9.49 16.44
N SER A 126 -1.36 -9.41 17.65
CA SER A 126 -1.69 -8.37 18.63
C SER A 126 -1.32 -6.98 18.11
N ASP A 127 -0.11 -6.82 17.57
CA ASP A 127 0.37 -5.53 17.06
C ASP A 127 -0.50 -5.03 15.90
N VAL A 128 -0.87 -5.91 14.97
CA VAL A 128 -1.76 -5.55 13.86
C VAL A 128 -3.18 -5.21 14.34
N SER A 129 -3.70 -5.96 15.31
CA SER A 129 -5.03 -5.73 15.88
C SER A 129 -5.10 -4.39 16.63
N GLU A 130 -4.07 -4.08 17.40
CA GLU A 130 -3.93 -2.81 18.11
C GLU A 130 -3.87 -1.63 17.12
N GLN A 131 -3.06 -1.73 16.07
CA GLN A 131 -3.02 -0.71 15.01
C GLN A 131 -4.39 -0.53 14.35
N PHE A 132 -5.12 -1.60 14.06
CA PHE A 132 -6.46 -1.51 13.46
C PHE A 132 -7.43 -0.77 14.38
N LEU A 133 -7.44 -1.13 15.67
CA LEU A 133 -8.30 -0.51 16.66
C LEU A 133 -8.03 0.99 16.78
N LEU A 134 -6.76 1.39 16.88
CA LEU A 134 -6.36 2.78 17.03
C LEU A 134 -6.64 3.63 15.79
N LEU A 135 -6.46 3.08 14.59
CA LEU A 135 -6.60 3.84 13.34
C LEU A 135 -8.02 3.82 12.77
N ASN A 136 -8.82 2.79 13.03
CA ASN A 136 -10.08 2.57 12.32
C ASN A 136 -11.32 2.49 13.22
N LEU A 137 -11.16 2.17 14.51
CA LEU A 137 -12.31 1.96 15.41
C LEU A 137 -12.43 3.02 16.50
N LEU A 138 -11.31 3.58 16.96
CA LEU A 138 -11.32 4.61 17.98
C LEU A 138 -11.40 6.02 17.36
N PRO A 139 -12.18 6.93 17.97
CA PRO A 139 -11.99 8.36 17.80
C PRO A 139 -10.54 8.75 18.07
N LYS A 140 -10.02 9.70 17.29
CA LYS A 140 -8.62 10.14 17.36
C LYS A 140 -8.20 10.52 18.78
N GLU A 141 -9.05 11.25 19.49
CA GLU A 141 -8.79 11.69 20.86
C GLU A 141 -8.64 10.51 21.82
N LEU A 142 -9.43 9.44 21.64
CA LEU A 142 -9.30 8.23 22.46
C LEU A 142 -8.06 7.42 22.10
N ALA A 143 -7.69 7.37 20.81
CA ALA A 143 -6.45 6.76 20.38
C ALA A 143 -5.23 7.49 20.99
N ASP A 144 -5.24 8.82 21.00
CA ASP A 144 -4.18 9.65 21.59
C ASP A 144 -4.05 9.41 23.10
N LEU A 145 -5.16 9.36 23.85
CA LEU A 145 -5.17 9.03 25.29
C LEU A 145 -4.67 7.62 25.58
N TYR A 146 -4.98 6.65 24.71
CA TYR A 146 -4.45 5.29 24.86
C TYR A 146 -2.95 5.26 24.64
N LEU A 147 -2.46 5.95 23.60
CA LEU A 147 -1.04 6.04 23.28
C LEU A 147 -0.24 6.81 24.34
N SER A 148 -0.85 7.79 25.02
CA SER A 148 -0.24 8.51 26.15
C SER A 148 -0.25 7.72 27.46
N GLY A 149 -0.97 6.58 27.51
CA GLY A 149 -1.14 5.76 28.71
C GLY A 149 -2.13 6.32 29.71
N GLU A 150 -2.92 7.33 29.33
CA GLU A 150 -3.97 7.92 30.17
C GLU A 150 -5.20 7.01 30.29
N ILE A 151 -5.45 6.18 29.28
CA ILE A 151 -6.50 5.15 29.30
C ILE A 151 -5.94 3.78 28.93
N ALA A 152 -6.57 2.73 29.43
CA ALA A 152 -6.30 1.35 29.03
C ALA A 152 -7.50 0.79 28.27
N VAL A 153 -7.25 0.22 27.09
CA VAL A 153 -8.25 -0.52 26.33
C VAL A 153 -8.03 -2.01 26.58
N SER A 154 -9.00 -2.67 27.20
CA SER A 154 -9.03 -4.12 27.37
C SER A 154 -10.12 -4.73 26.51
N ALA A 155 -9.79 -5.71 25.67
CA ALA A 155 -10.79 -6.53 24.99
C ALA A 155 -11.54 -7.42 26.02
N ARG A 156 -12.84 -7.64 25.80
CA ARG A 156 -13.61 -8.68 26.50
C ARG A 156 -13.54 -10.00 25.76
#